data_AF-A0A2E5WYT3-F1
#
_entry.id   AF-A0A2E5WYT3-F1
#
_cell.length_a   1.000
_cell.length_b   1.000
_cell.length_c   1.000
_cell.angle_alpha   90.00
_cell.angle_beta   90.00
_cell.angle_gamma   90.00
#
_symmetry.space_group_name_H-M   'P 1'
#
loop_
_entity.id
_entity.type
_entity.pdbx_description
1 polymer ?
#
loop_
_entity_poly.entity_id
_entity_poly.type
_entity_poly.pdbx_seq_one_letter_code
_entity_poly.pdbx_strand_id
1 'polypeptide(L)'
;MANKEVFLESLRSQYRSDIEMIIKECQHFGRTWLDIEALNSKLGQLHDFASMAGLSEDEWLELIYELSPEVYENLDFGVIAA
;
A
#
# COMPACT_ATOMS: atom_id res chain seq x y z
N MET A 1 0.32 -20.58 0.42
CA MET A 1 0.53 -19.39 1.26
C MET A 1 1.93 -18.78 1.11
N ALA A 2 2.98 -19.54 0.73
CA ALA A 2 4.33 -18.98 0.49
C ALA A 2 4.44 -17.93 -0.63
N ASN A 3 3.60 -17.99 -1.67
CA ASN A 3 3.71 -17.05 -2.80
C ASN A 3 3.40 -15.60 -2.42
N LYS A 4 2.59 -15.38 -1.39
CA LYS A 4 2.15 -14.04 -0.99
C LYS A 4 3.19 -13.34 -0.10
N GLU A 5 3.81 -14.08 0.81
CA GLU A 5 4.90 -13.56 1.66
C GLU A 5 6.11 -13.18 0.81
N VAL A 6 6.51 -14.03 -0.15
CA VAL A 6 7.61 -13.73 -1.09
C VAL A 6 7.27 -12.52 -1.97
N PHE A 7 6.00 -12.36 -2.33
CA PHE A 7 5.53 -11.20 -3.08
C PHE A 7 5.65 -9.92 -2.23
N LEU A 8 5.17 -9.94 -0.99
CA LEU A 8 5.30 -8.81 -0.06
C LEU A 8 6.77 -8.45 0.18
N GLU A 9 7.66 -9.42 0.40
CA GLU A 9 9.11 -9.16 0.49
C GLU A 9 9.67 -8.52 -0.78
N SER A 10 9.20 -8.95 -1.95
CA SER A 10 9.61 -8.35 -3.23
C SER A 10 9.13 -6.91 -3.35
N LEU A 11 7.91 -6.60 -2.88
CA LEU A 11 7.39 -5.23 -2.83
C LEU A 11 8.22 -4.34 -1.88
N ARG A 12 8.60 -4.87 -0.71
CA ARG A 12 9.40 -4.14 0.30
C ARG A 12 10.85 -3.92 -0.12
N SER A 13 11.40 -4.81 -0.94
CA SER A 13 12.82 -4.80 -1.32
C SER A 13 13.05 -4.32 -2.76
N GLN A 14 12.52 -5.05 -3.74
CA GLN A 14 12.81 -4.81 -5.16
C GLN A 14 11.97 -3.67 -5.74
N TYR A 15 10.69 -3.60 -5.38
CA TYR A 15 9.74 -2.61 -5.92
C TYR A 15 9.45 -1.47 -4.93
N ARG A 16 10.33 -1.29 -3.93
CA ARG A 16 10.12 -0.31 -2.86
C ARG A 16 9.78 1.07 -3.40
N SER A 17 10.60 1.59 -4.31
CA SER A 17 10.43 2.93 -4.86
C SER A 17 9.14 3.08 -5.67
N ASP A 18 8.75 2.05 -6.42
CA ASP A 18 7.48 2.03 -7.16
C ASP A 18 6.29 2.03 -6.21
N ILE A 19 6.35 1.25 -5.14
CA ILE A 19 5.29 1.17 -4.14
C ILE A 19 5.18 2.47 -3.34
N GLU A 20 6.29 3.08 -2.95
CA GLU A 20 6.30 4.42 -2.35
C GLU A 20 5.65 5.46 -3.28
N MET A 21 5.92 5.39 -4.59
CA MET A 21 5.28 6.28 -5.57
C MET A 21 3.78 6.03 -5.65
N ILE A 22 3.34 4.78 -5.73
CA ILE A 22 1.91 4.40 -5.75
C ILE A 22 1.20 4.94 -4.50
N ILE A 23 1.79 4.73 -3.32
CA ILE A 23 1.27 5.22 -2.04
C ILE A 23 1.13 6.74 -2.09
N LYS A 24 2.18 7.46 -2.50
CA LYS A 24 2.19 8.92 -2.57
C LYS A 24 1.22 9.49 -3.60
N GLU A 25 0.99 8.79 -4.71
CA GLU A 25 0.00 9.18 -5.71
C GLU A 25 -1.44 8.95 -5.23
N CYS A 26 -1.72 7.80 -4.60
CA CYS A 26 -3.05 7.46 -4.09
C CYS A 26 -3.43 8.29 -2.86
N GLN A 27 -2.44 8.65 -2.05
CA GLN A 27 -2.60 9.46 -0.84
C GLN A 27 -2.29 10.95 -1.08
N HIS A 28 -2.08 11.35 -2.34
CA HIS A 28 -2.05 12.76 -2.74
C HIS A 28 -3.44 13.38 -2.53
N PHE A 29 -3.51 14.70 -2.36
CA PHE A 29 -4.76 15.49 -2.20
C PHE A 29 -5.46 15.45 -0.83
N GLY A 30 -4.72 15.34 0.28
CA GLY A 30 -5.31 15.56 1.62
C GLY A 30 -6.42 14.57 1.97
N ARG A 31 -6.42 13.41 1.30
CA ARG A 31 -7.24 12.27 1.69
C ARG A 31 -6.60 11.69 2.94
N THR A 32 -7.43 11.53 3.96
CA THR A 32 -7.03 10.92 5.22
C THR A 32 -7.41 9.43 5.27
N TRP A 33 -8.01 8.88 4.21
CA TRP A 33 -8.43 7.48 4.16
C TRP A 33 -7.63 6.68 3.14
N LEU A 34 -7.46 5.40 3.44
CA LEU A 34 -6.71 4.48 2.59
C LEU A 34 -7.59 3.98 1.43
N ASP A 35 -7.22 4.33 0.20
CA ASP A 35 -7.97 3.95 -1.01
C ASP A 35 -7.43 2.63 -1.57
N ILE A 36 -7.86 1.51 -0.97
CA ILE A 36 -7.40 0.16 -1.29
C ILE A 36 -7.66 -0.22 -2.75
N GLU A 37 -8.78 0.21 -3.31
CA GLU A 37 -9.12 -0.06 -4.71
C GLU A 37 -8.14 0.65 -5.65
N ALA A 38 -7.84 1.93 -5.40
CA ALA A 38 -6.86 2.67 -6.19
C ALA A 38 -5.44 2.09 -6.05
N LEU A 39 -5.02 1.75 -4.84
CA LEU A 39 -3.71 1.14 -4.56
C LEU A 39 -3.55 -0.20 -5.28
N ASN A 40 -4.54 -1.09 -5.18
CA ASN A 40 -4.52 -2.37 -5.88
C ASN A 40 -4.62 -2.21 -7.40
N SER A 41 -5.38 -1.22 -7.88
CA SER A 41 -5.46 -0.93 -9.32
C SER A 41 -4.11 -0.49 -9.87
N LYS A 42 -3.42 0.44 -9.21
CA LYS A 42 -2.07 0.87 -9.59
C LYS A 42 -1.03 -0.23 -9.43
N LEU A 43 -1.12 -1.03 -8.37
CA LEU A 43 -0.26 -2.19 -8.18
C LEU A 43 -0.42 -3.19 -9.34
N GLY A 44 -1.65 -3.49 -9.76
CA GLY A 44 -1.92 -4.39 -10.88
C GLY A 44 -1.44 -3.86 -12.23
N GLN A 45 -1.33 -2.54 -12.39
CA GLN A 45 -0.70 -1.92 -13.56
C GLN A 45 0.83 -2.03 -13.55
N LEU A 46 1.42 -2.27 -12.38
CA LEU A 46 2.86 -2.43 -12.23
C LEU A 46 3.24 -3.88 -12.56
N HIS A 47 4.24 -4.06 -13.44
CA HIS A 47 4.96 -5.32 -13.69
C HIS A 47 4.11 -6.62 -13.76
N ASP A 48 2.91 -6.56 -14.37
CA ASP A 48 2.00 -7.70 -14.58
C ASP A 48 1.46 -8.35 -13.27
N PHE A 49 1.38 -7.58 -12.17
CA PHE A 49 0.77 -8.06 -10.93
C PHE A 49 -0.76 -8.19 -11.01
N ALA A 50 -1.37 -7.96 -12.18
CA ALA A 50 -2.79 -8.17 -12.44
C ALA A 50 -3.28 -9.59 -12.09
N SER A 51 -2.39 -10.59 -12.09
CA SER A 51 -2.70 -11.97 -11.69
C SER A 51 -2.63 -12.22 -10.18
N MET A 52 -1.99 -11.33 -9.40
CA MET A 52 -1.97 -11.42 -7.95
C MET A 52 -3.33 -10.98 -7.42
N ALA A 53 -3.94 -11.78 -6.54
CA ALA A 53 -5.01 -11.27 -5.70
C ALA A 53 -4.44 -10.08 -4.94
N GLY A 54 -5.02 -8.89 -5.16
CA GLY A 54 -4.55 -7.64 -4.58
C GLY A 54 -4.34 -7.72 -3.06
N LEU A 55 -3.68 -6.71 -2.51
CA LEU A 55 -3.40 -6.66 -1.09
C LEU A 55 -4.64 -6.20 -0.31
N SER A 56 -4.80 -6.77 0.88
CA SER A 56 -5.79 -6.34 1.86
C SER A 56 -5.41 -4.98 2.45
N GLU A 57 -6.34 -4.36 3.16
CA GLU A 57 -6.10 -3.13 3.91
C GLU A 57 -4.94 -3.24 4.89
N ASP A 58 -4.94 -4.29 5.72
CA ASP A 58 -3.88 -4.55 6.71
C ASP A 58 -2.49 -4.64 6.05
N GLU A 59 -2.39 -5.32 4.91
CA GLU A 59 -1.13 -5.49 4.19
C GLU A 59 -0.63 -4.19 3.58
N TRP A 60 -1.56 -3.35 3.07
CA TRP A 60 -1.22 -2.00 2.63
C TRP A 60 -0.80 -1.12 3.81
N LEU A 61 -1.46 -1.21 4.95
CA LEU A 61 -1.09 -0.47 6.15
C LEU A 61 0.31 -0.84 6.64
N GLU A 62 0.65 -2.14 6.67
CA GLU A 62 2.01 -2.59 6.98
C GLU A 62 3.04 -2.00 6.01
N LEU A 63 2.77 -2.09 4.69
CA LEU A 63 3.66 -1.52 3.68
C LEU A 63 3.81 0.00 3.83
N ILE A 64 2.74 0.72 4.11
CA ILE A 64 2.78 2.17 4.27
C ILE A 64 3.52 2.54 5.56
N TYR A 65 3.27 1.85 6.66
CA TYR A 65 3.99 2.04 7.91
C TYR A 65 5.51 1.84 7.73
N GLU A 66 5.92 0.83 6.97
CA GLU A 66 7.35 0.53 6.73
C GLU A 66 8.00 1.45 5.68
N LEU A 67 7.29 1.77 4.60
CA LEU A 67 7.87 2.43 3.42
C LEU A 67 7.59 3.95 3.37
N SER A 68 6.49 4.41 3.94
CA SER A 68 6.07 5.81 3.91
C SER A 68 5.36 6.18 5.22
N PRO A 69 6.09 6.18 6.36
CA PRO A 69 5.52 6.48 7.67
C PRO A 69 4.86 7.86 7.71
N GLU A 70 5.35 8.82 6.91
CA GLU A 70 4.74 10.14 6.79
C GLU A 70 3.31 10.08 6.24
N VAL A 71 3.00 9.11 5.38
CA VAL A 71 1.66 8.89 4.86
C VAL A 71 0.81 8.17 5.92
N TYR A 72 1.38 7.18 6.61
CA TYR A 72 0.70 6.46 7.69
C TYR A 72 0.20 7.41 8.79
N GLU A 73 1.04 8.37 9.20
CA GLU A 73 0.70 9.38 10.23
C GLU A 73 -0.42 10.33 9.79
N ASN A 74 -0.63 10.50 8.48
CA ASN A 74 -1.70 11.34 7.93
C ASN A 74 -3.01 10.57 7.69
N LEU A 75 -3.01 9.25 7.84
CA LEU A 75 -4.24 8.46 7.77
C LEU A 75 -5.09 8.73 9.03
N ASP A 76 -6.33 9.15 8.81
CA ASP A 76 -7.36 9.22 9.83
C ASP A 76 -7.95 7.83 9.99
N PHE A 77 -7.55 7.15 11.06
CA PHE A 77 -8.05 5.82 11.40
C PHE A 77 -9.47 5.85 11.96
N GLY A 78 -10.14 7.01 11.93
CA GLY A 78 -11.34 7.28 12.70
C GLY A 78 -10.99 7.25 14.18
N VAL A 79 -11.06 8.39 14.85
CA VAL A 79 -11.02 8.53 16.31
C VAL A 79 -11.41 7.24 17.05
N ILE A 80 -10.42 6.45 17.49
CA ILE A 80 -10.60 5.62 18.69
C ILE A 80 -10.45 6.65 19.81
N ALA A 81 -11.53 7.39 20.07
CA ALA A 81 -11.63 8.21 21.27
C ALA A 81 -11.49 7.23 22.43
N ALA A 82 -10.33 7.28 23.09
CA ALA A 82 -10.11 6.73 24.41
C ALA A 82 -10.97 7.48 25.43
#